data_AF-A0A661TYP7-F1
#
_entry.id   AF-A0A661TYP7-F1
#
_cell.length_a   1.000
_cell.length_b   1.000
_cell.length_c   1.000
_cell.angle_alpha   90.00
_cell.angle_beta   90.00
_cell.angle_gamma   90.00
#
_symmetry.space_group_name_H-M   'P 1'
#
loop_
_entity.id
_entity.type
_entity.pdbx_description
1 polymer ?
#
loop_
_entity_poly.entity_id
_entity_poly.type
_entity_poly.pdbx_seq_one_letter_code
_entity_poly.pdbx_strand_id
1 'polypeptide(L)'
;MSVPIFRIAIIFLLLPAMAFCITVEVLGASPMLRHQVERLVLDLSESELGVEVITEEVCSLLRDEGYLSPEIAQEESMLIIDAGNQYRIAEIVVEVEKPLTESEVVSLISVRQGDIARVSTIESELGKVITLLHNLGYYHPEVDYKLRCVSDNRVDLLITVESGSPGYIKDIR
;
A
#
# COMPACT_ATOMS: atom_id res chain seq x y z
N MET A 1 57.13 33.44 8.36
CA MET A 1 56.32 33.01 9.51
C MET A 1 55.24 32.09 8.96
N SER A 2 55.36 30.80 9.23
CA SER A 2 54.49 29.75 8.68
C SER A 2 53.85 29.02 9.86
N VAL A 3 52.52 28.97 9.88
CA VAL A 3 51.73 28.34 10.95
C VAL A 3 51.69 26.83 10.69
N PRO A 4 52.05 25.95 11.64
CA PRO A 4 51.93 24.51 11.43
C PRO A 4 50.48 24.06 11.67
N ILE A 5 49.86 23.51 10.63
CA ILE A 5 48.57 22.83 10.70
C ILE A 5 48.83 21.43 11.29
N PHE A 6 48.31 21.18 12.49
CA PHE A 6 48.32 19.86 13.12
C PHE A 6 47.48 18.89 12.26
N ARG A 7 48.15 17.95 11.59
CA ARG A 7 47.53 16.75 11.02
C ARG A 7 47.19 15.80 12.15
N ILE A 8 45.92 15.71 12.51
CA ILE A 8 45.41 14.63 13.36
C ILE A 8 45.18 13.43 12.44
N ALA A 9 46.12 12.49 12.44
CA ALA A 9 45.90 11.15 11.93
C ALA A 9 45.01 10.42 12.95
N ILE A 10 43.71 10.34 12.68
CA ILE A 10 42.81 9.46 13.42
C ILE A 10 43.13 8.04 12.97
N ILE A 11 43.73 7.27 13.87
CA ILE A 11 43.94 5.84 13.78
C ILE A 11 42.56 5.19 13.60
N PHE A 12 42.35 4.57 12.44
CA PHE A 12 41.14 3.84 12.08
C PHE A 12 41.08 2.55 12.92
N LEU A 13 40.53 2.67 14.13
CA LEU A 13 40.31 1.55 15.04
C LEU A 13 38.83 1.20 14.99
N LEU A 14 38.50 0.22 14.14
CA LEU A 14 37.28 -0.61 14.16
C LEU A 14 36.01 0.10 14.69
N LEU A 15 35.41 0.95 13.86
CA LEU A 15 34.00 1.31 13.99
C LEU A 15 33.16 0.12 13.50
N PRO A 16 32.15 -0.34 14.25
CA PRO A 16 31.21 -1.32 13.73
C PRO A 16 30.42 -0.67 12.58
N ALA A 17 30.08 -1.49 11.58
CA ALA A 17 29.10 -1.28 10.51
C ALA A 17 28.78 0.18 10.13
N MET A 18 29.16 0.56 8.92
CA MET A 18 28.78 1.82 8.31
C MET A 18 27.29 2.13 8.54
N ALA A 19 26.99 3.18 9.31
CA ALA A 19 25.68 3.80 9.30
C ALA A 19 25.45 4.32 7.88
N PHE A 20 24.78 3.52 7.05
CA PHE A 20 24.35 3.93 5.72
C PHE A 20 23.18 4.91 5.93
N CYS A 21 23.51 6.18 6.12
CA CYS A 21 22.51 7.23 6.29
C CYS A 21 21.86 7.50 4.94
N ILE A 22 20.67 6.95 4.74
CA ILE A 22 19.86 7.21 3.57
C ILE A 22 19.12 8.52 3.81
N THR A 23 19.43 9.56 3.04
CA THR A 23 18.62 10.79 3.03
C THR A 23 17.36 10.53 2.23
N VAL A 24 16.20 11.02 2.70
CA VAL A 24 14.91 10.82 2.04
C VAL A 24 14.34 12.15 1.61
N GLU A 25 13.93 12.24 0.35
CA GLU A 25 13.16 13.36 -0.18
C GLU A 25 11.77 12.86 -0.60
N VAL A 26 10.72 13.40 0.00
CA VAL A 26 9.33 13.03 -0.32
C VAL A 26 8.63 14.19 -1.03
N LEU A 27 8.12 13.92 -2.22
CA LEU A 27 7.39 14.85 -3.09
C LEU A 27 5.92 14.45 -3.18
N GLY A 28 5.03 15.42 -3.40
CA GLY A 28 3.58 15.20 -3.61
C GLY A 28 2.75 14.82 -2.37
N ALA A 29 3.39 14.37 -1.29
CA ALA A 29 2.70 13.96 -0.06
C ALA A 29 2.40 15.11 0.91
N SER A 30 1.35 14.96 1.71
CA SER A 30 1.04 15.88 2.82
C SER A 30 2.17 15.90 3.88
N PRO A 31 2.36 16.99 4.65
CA PRO A 31 3.44 17.07 5.65
C PRO A 31 3.41 15.95 6.70
N MET A 32 2.22 15.53 7.12
CA MET A 32 2.06 14.45 8.10
C MET A 32 2.46 13.10 7.51
N LEU A 33 2.04 12.81 6.28
CA LEU A 33 2.39 11.59 5.59
C LEU A 33 3.89 11.52 5.26
N ARG A 34 4.47 12.65 4.84
CA ARG A 34 5.90 12.80 4.65
C ARG A 34 6.67 12.41 5.92
N HIS A 35 6.24 12.91 7.09
CA HIS A 35 6.87 12.55 8.35
C HIS A 35 6.74 11.04 8.67
N GLN A 36 5.62 10.41 8.33
CA GLN A 36 5.45 8.96 8.50
C GLN A 36 6.38 8.16 7.60
N VAL A 37 6.52 8.55 6.33
CA VAL A 37 7.44 7.94 5.38
C VAL A 37 8.88 8.09 5.86
N GLU A 38 9.30 9.30 6.23
CA GLU A 38 10.66 9.55 6.73
C GLU A 38 10.97 8.69 7.96
N ARG A 39 10.04 8.58 8.91
CA ARG A 39 10.20 7.72 10.09
C ARG A 39 10.30 6.24 9.72
N LEU A 40 9.43 5.76 8.82
CA LEU A 40 9.45 4.37 8.36
C LEU A 40 10.80 4.01 7.72
N VAL A 41 11.31 4.88 6.83
CA VAL A 41 12.61 4.63 6.18
C VAL A 41 13.74 4.60 7.19
N LEU A 42 13.73 5.49 8.20
CA LEU A 42 14.71 5.47 9.28
C LEU A 42 14.68 4.14 10.05
N ASP A 43 13.50 3.73 10.53
CA ASP A 43 13.33 2.49 11.31
C ASP A 43 13.79 1.24 10.52
N LEU A 44 13.49 1.19 9.22
CA LEU A 44 13.88 0.07 8.35
C LEU A 44 15.37 0.10 7.99
N SER A 45 15.97 1.30 7.87
CA SER A 45 17.41 1.44 7.61
C SER A 45 18.26 0.98 8.80
N GLU A 46 17.79 1.21 10.03
CA GLU A 46 18.43 0.71 11.26
C GLU A 46 18.38 -0.82 11.36
N SER A 47 17.38 -1.42 10.71
CA SER A 47 17.19 -2.87 10.68
C SER A 47 18.07 -3.57 9.62
N GLU A 48 18.96 -2.84 8.93
CA GLU A 48 19.83 -3.31 7.85
C GLU A 48 19.07 -4.05 6.72
N LEU A 49 17.82 -3.66 6.48
CA LEU A 49 16.98 -4.24 5.43
C LEU A 49 17.41 -3.77 4.04
N GLY A 50 17.23 -4.63 3.04
CA GLY A 50 17.51 -4.28 1.65
C GLY A 50 16.60 -3.17 1.12
N VAL A 51 17.11 -2.35 0.19
CA VAL A 51 16.37 -1.21 -0.39
C VAL A 51 15.05 -1.66 -1.00
N GLU A 52 15.01 -2.84 -1.63
CA GLU A 52 13.78 -3.42 -2.18
C GLU A 52 12.66 -3.55 -1.13
N VAL A 53 13.01 -3.99 0.09
CA VAL A 53 12.04 -4.12 1.20
C VAL A 53 11.56 -2.74 1.63
N ILE A 54 12.47 -1.77 1.77
CA ILE A 54 12.11 -0.40 2.12
C ILE A 54 11.16 0.20 1.07
N THR A 55 11.45 -0.01 -0.22
CA THR A 55 10.59 0.50 -1.29
C THR A 55 9.19 -0.10 -1.25
N GLU A 56 9.07 -1.40 -0.94
CA GLU A 56 7.76 -2.06 -0.86
C GLU A 56 6.96 -1.54 0.35
N GLU A 57 7.58 -1.43 1.53
CA GLU A 57 6.91 -0.93 2.73
C GLU A 57 6.45 0.53 2.58
N VAL A 58 7.28 1.38 1.96
CA VAL A 58 6.90 2.76 1.63
C VAL A 58 5.76 2.79 0.62
N CYS A 59 5.84 1.99 -0.45
CA CYS A 59 4.76 1.90 -1.44
C CYS A 59 3.45 1.45 -0.81
N SER A 60 3.50 0.46 0.09
CA SER A 60 2.36 -0.05 0.83
C SER A 60 1.70 1.05 1.67
N LEU A 61 2.48 1.77 2.47
CA LEU A 61 2.00 2.90 3.28
C LEU A 61 1.39 4.02 2.43
N LEU A 62 2.00 4.35 1.28
CA LEU A 62 1.48 5.37 0.37
C LEU A 62 0.15 4.94 -0.28
N ARG A 63 0.03 3.67 -0.70
CA ARG A 63 -1.22 3.11 -1.23
C ARG A 63 -2.33 3.08 -0.20
N ASP A 64 -1.99 2.88 1.07
CA ASP A 64 -2.93 2.97 2.19
C ASP A 64 -3.43 4.38 2.46
N GLU A 65 -2.73 5.41 1.98
CA GLU A 65 -3.21 6.78 1.97
C GLU A 65 -3.76 7.23 0.61
N GLY A 66 -3.95 6.31 -0.34
CA GLY A 66 -4.58 6.55 -1.64
C GLY A 66 -3.64 7.06 -2.74
N TYR A 67 -2.32 6.97 -2.54
CA TYR A 67 -1.32 7.24 -3.57
C TYR A 67 -1.01 5.93 -4.30
N LEU A 68 -1.64 5.73 -5.46
CA LEU A 68 -1.71 4.40 -6.11
C LEU A 68 -0.48 4.05 -6.95
N SER A 69 0.28 5.05 -7.39
CA SER A 69 1.44 4.87 -8.26
C SER A 69 2.61 5.72 -7.78
N PRO A 70 3.12 5.48 -6.57
CA PRO A 70 4.31 6.15 -6.10
C PRO A 70 5.52 5.68 -6.90
N GLU A 71 6.42 6.60 -7.20
CA GLU A 71 7.69 6.34 -7.87
C GLU A 71 8.83 6.53 -6.86
N ILE A 72 9.72 5.56 -6.77
CA ILE A 72 10.87 5.61 -5.86
C ILE A 72 12.14 5.42 -6.69
N ALA A 73 13.06 6.38 -6.58
CA ALA A 73 14.37 6.33 -7.20
C ALA A 73 15.46 6.37 -6.14
N GLN A 74 16.53 5.59 -6.36
CA GLN A 74 17.72 5.61 -5.52
C GLN A 74 18.88 6.27 -6.27
N GLU A 75 19.42 7.34 -5.69
CA GLU A 75 20.59 8.06 -6.18
C GLU A 75 21.67 8.09 -5.09
N GLU A 76 22.77 7.36 -5.27
CA GLU A 76 23.86 7.24 -4.30
C GLU A 76 23.38 6.85 -2.89
N SER A 77 23.27 7.83 -1.98
CA SER A 77 22.78 7.70 -0.60
C SER A 77 21.43 8.37 -0.37
N MET A 78 20.69 8.69 -1.42
CA MET A 78 19.40 9.39 -1.37
C MET A 78 18.28 8.54 -1.98
N LEU A 79 17.17 8.45 -1.27
CA LEU A 79 15.90 7.94 -1.80
C LEU A 79 14.99 9.12 -2.13
N ILE A 80 14.62 9.23 -3.40
CA ILE A 80 13.65 10.19 -3.89
C ILE A 80 12.33 9.45 -4.03
N ILE A 81 11.31 9.90 -3.30
CA ILE A 81 9.97 9.31 -3.27
C ILE A 81 9.01 10.34 -3.83
N ASP A 82 8.49 10.10 -5.04
CA ASP A 82 7.35 10.84 -5.56
C ASP A 82 6.08 10.07 -5.25
N ALA A 83 5.24 10.59 -4.35
CA ALA A 83 3.98 9.96 -4.03
C ALA A 83 2.98 10.05 -5.20
N GLY A 84 3.15 10.99 -6.12
CA GLY A 84 2.21 11.26 -7.20
C GLY A 84 0.88 11.82 -6.68
N ASN A 85 -0.20 11.51 -7.40
CA ASN A 85 -1.54 12.00 -7.05
C ASN A 85 -2.22 11.13 -5.99
N GLN A 86 -2.95 11.78 -5.08
CA GLN A 86 -3.88 11.11 -4.19
C GLN A 86 -5.21 10.89 -4.90
N TYR A 87 -5.61 9.63 -5.05
CA TYR A 87 -6.80 9.25 -5.80
C TYR A 87 -8.04 9.16 -4.93
N ARG A 88 -9.17 9.52 -5.55
CA ARG A 88 -10.52 9.33 -5.00
C ARG A 88 -11.36 8.42 -5.86
N ILE A 89 -12.29 7.69 -5.23
CA ILE A 89 -13.23 6.82 -5.92
C ILE A 89 -14.20 7.67 -6.77
N ALA A 90 -14.16 7.47 -8.08
CA ALA A 90 -15.02 8.14 -9.06
C ALA A 90 -16.33 7.37 -9.23
N GLU A 91 -16.26 6.06 -9.35
CA GLU A 91 -17.38 5.15 -9.52
C GLU A 91 -17.04 3.79 -8.92
N ILE A 92 -18.06 3.04 -8.49
CA ILE A 92 -17.93 1.66 -8.03
C ILE A 92 -18.77 0.81 -8.98
N VAL A 93 -18.11 -0.09 -9.70
CA VAL A 93 -18.74 -1.03 -10.63
C VAL A 93 -18.54 -2.42 -10.08
N VAL A 94 -19.64 -3.17 -9.93
CA VAL A 94 -19.60 -4.54 -9.41
C VAL A 94 -20.05 -5.49 -10.51
N GLU A 95 -19.27 -6.52 -10.75
CA GLU A 95 -19.65 -7.71 -11.49
C GLU A 95 -19.69 -8.87 -10.50
N VAL A 96 -20.86 -9.49 -10.33
CA VAL A 96 -21.05 -10.52 -9.30
C VAL A 96 -21.92 -11.66 -9.80
N GLU A 97 -21.48 -12.88 -9.49
CA GLU A 97 -22.26 -14.08 -9.70
C GLU A 97 -23.35 -14.27 -8.64
N LYS A 98 -24.38 -15.05 -8.98
CA LYS A 98 -25.36 -15.52 -7.99
C LYS A 98 -24.65 -16.30 -6.87
N PRO A 99 -25.08 -16.12 -5.61
CA PRO A 99 -26.42 -15.68 -5.21
C PRO A 99 -26.55 -14.19 -4.93
N LEU A 100 -25.43 -13.45 -4.90
CA LEU A 100 -25.41 -12.04 -4.58
C LEU A 100 -25.83 -11.18 -5.78
N THR A 101 -26.31 -9.98 -5.48
CA THR A 101 -26.56 -8.91 -6.44
C THR A 101 -25.55 -7.79 -6.24
N GLU A 102 -25.34 -6.98 -7.28
CA GLU A 102 -24.45 -5.81 -7.23
C GLU A 102 -24.83 -4.88 -6.06
N SER A 103 -26.13 -4.67 -5.83
CA SER A 103 -26.63 -3.82 -4.74
C SER A 103 -26.31 -4.36 -3.35
N GLU A 104 -26.29 -5.69 -3.17
CA GLU A 104 -25.92 -6.32 -1.90
C GLU A 104 -24.43 -6.16 -1.62
N VAL A 105 -23.58 -6.31 -2.64
CA VAL A 105 -22.13 -6.08 -2.51
C VAL A 105 -21.85 -4.62 -2.16
N VAL A 106 -22.45 -3.66 -2.91
CA VAL A 106 -22.26 -2.22 -2.68
C VAL A 106 -22.75 -1.79 -1.29
N SER A 107 -23.87 -2.36 -0.82
CA SER A 107 -24.41 -2.05 0.51
C SER A 107 -23.62 -2.68 1.65
N LEU A 108 -22.94 -3.81 1.42
CA LEU A 108 -22.12 -4.49 2.42
C LEU A 108 -20.78 -3.78 2.68
N ILE A 109 -20.13 -3.28 1.62
CA ILE A 109 -18.87 -2.53 1.75
C ILE A 109 -19.14 -1.13 2.28
N SER A 110 -18.15 -0.53 2.95
CA SER A 110 -18.23 0.85 3.44
C SER A 110 -17.72 1.90 2.46
N VAL A 111 -16.92 1.50 1.45
CA VAL A 111 -16.33 2.41 0.44
C VAL A 111 -17.42 3.07 -0.41
N ARG A 112 -17.35 4.39 -0.58
CA ARG A 112 -18.30 5.19 -1.36
C ARG A 112 -17.59 6.06 -2.38
N GLN A 113 -18.36 6.54 -3.35
CA GLN A 113 -17.92 7.57 -4.29
C GLN A 113 -17.43 8.82 -3.53
N GLY A 114 -16.26 9.33 -3.91
CA GLY A 114 -15.61 10.50 -3.30
C GLY A 114 -14.64 10.16 -2.17
N ASP A 115 -14.66 8.93 -1.66
CA ASP A 115 -13.69 8.47 -0.66
C ASP A 115 -12.28 8.44 -1.24
N ILE A 116 -11.28 8.53 -0.37
CA ILE A 116 -9.88 8.30 -0.74
C ILE A 116 -9.73 6.81 -1.07
N ALA A 117 -9.06 6.49 -2.18
CA ALA A 117 -8.89 5.13 -2.68
C ALA A 117 -7.84 4.36 -1.85
N ARG A 118 -8.12 4.10 -0.58
CA ARG A 118 -7.23 3.35 0.33
C ARG A 118 -7.29 1.86 0.02
N VAL A 119 -6.14 1.29 -0.34
CA VAL A 119 -6.02 -0.13 -0.70
C VAL A 119 -6.41 -1.05 0.44
N SER A 120 -5.82 -0.90 1.63
CA SER A 120 -6.19 -1.69 2.83
C SER A 120 -7.67 -1.61 3.19
N THR A 121 -8.32 -0.46 3.01
CA THR A 121 -9.76 -0.32 3.28
C THR A 121 -10.56 -1.13 2.26
N ILE A 122 -10.27 -1.01 0.96
CA ILE A 122 -10.94 -1.80 -0.08
C ILE A 122 -10.78 -3.29 0.21
N GLU A 123 -9.56 -3.77 0.47
CA GLU A 123 -9.28 -5.18 0.74
C GLU A 123 -10.00 -5.69 1.99
N SER A 124 -9.99 -4.90 3.07
CA SER A 124 -10.72 -5.24 4.30
C SER A 124 -12.23 -5.36 4.07
N GLU A 125 -12.81 -4.46 3.27
CA GLU A 125 -14.24 -4.48 2.95
C GLU A 125 -14.61 -5.66 2.03
N LEU A 126 -13.76 -6.01 1.06
CA LEU A 126 -13.96 -7.19 0.22
C LEU A 126 -13.87 -8.50 1.02
N GLY A 127 -13.07 -8.54 2.09
CA GLY A 127 -13.06 -9.64 3.06
C GLY A 127 -14.44 -9.91 3.70
N LYS A 128 -15.29 -8.87 3.82
CA LYS A 128 -16.67 -9.03 4.32
C LYS A 128 -17.55 -9.75 3.30
N VAL A 129 -17.35 -9.51 2.00
CA VAL A 129 -18.05 -10.19 0.91
C VAL A 129 -17.72 -11.68 0.93
N ILE A 130 -16.43 -12.02 1.05
CA ILE A 130 -15.96 -13.41 1.19
C ILE A 130 -16.62 -14.08 2.42
N THR A 131 -16.62 -13.38 3.56
CA THR A 131 -17.25 -13.88 4.79
C THR A 131 -18.75 -14.13 4.61
N LEU A 132 -19.45 -13.25 3.90
CA LEU A 132 -20.88 -13.43 3.60
C LEU A 132 -21.12 -14.67 2.72
N LEU A 133 -20.32 -14.87 1.67
CA LEU A 133 -20.44 -16.04 0.80
C LEU A 133 -20.21 -17.35 1.56
N HIS A 134 -19.21 -17.38 2.46
CA HIS A 134 -19.02 -18.52 3.36
C HIS A 134 -20.22 -18.78 4.27
N ASN A 135 -20.83 -17.73 4.84
CA ASN A 135 -22.03 -17.87 5.66
C ASN A 135 -23.25 -18.36 4.87
N LEU A 136 -23.31 -18.06 3.57
CA LEU A 136 -24.31 -18.60 2.65
C LEU A 136 -24.01 -20.05 2.20
N GLY A 137 -22.91 -20.64 2.68
CA GLY A 137 -22.53 -22.01 2.39
C GLY A 137 -21.71 -22.17 1.11
N TYR A 138 -21.15 -21.10 0.56
CA TYR A 138 -20.27 -21.16 -0.61
C TYR A 138 -18.82 -21.37 -0.20
N TYR A 139 -18.12 -22.22 -0.95
CA TYR A 139 -16.73 -22.58 -0.73
C TYR A 139 -15.85 -22.07 -1.89
N HIS A 140 -14.66 -21.60 -1.53
CA HIS A 140 -13.70 -20.98 -2.45
C HIS A 140 -14.29 -19.80 -3.24
N PRO A 141 -14.95 -18.82 -2.59
CA PRO A 141 -15.30 -17.58 -3.28
C PRO A 141 -14.02 -16.82 -3.62
N GLU A 142 -13.99 -16.20 -4.80
CA GLU A 142 -12.91 -15.33 -5.24
C GLU A 142 -13.47 -13.92 -5.40
N VAL A 143 -12.81 -12.94 -4.77
CA VAL A 143 -13.21 -11.54 -4.82
C VAL A 143 -11.99 -10.72 -5.17
N ASP A 144 -12.00 -10.17 -6.38
CA ASP A 144 -10.93 -9.37 -6.94
C ASP A 144 -11.38 -7.93 -7.17
N TYR A 145 -10.41 -7.04 -7.29
CA TYR A 145 -10.67 -5.66 -7.68
C TYR A 145 -9.60 -5.09 -8.59
N LYS A 146 -9.99 -4.05 -9.33
CA LYS A 146 -9.08 -3.22 -10.12
C LYS A 146 -9.42 -1.75 -9.92
N LEU A 147 -8.38 -0.93 -9.81
CA LEU A 147 -8.50 0.52 -9.81
C LEU A 147 -8.15 1.03 -11.20
N ARG A 148 -9.12 1.62 -11.91
CA ARG A 148 -8.90 2.17 -13.25
C ARG A 148 -8.85 3.69 -13.17
N CYS A 149 -7.71 4.29 -13.47
CA CYS A 149 -7.60 5.74 -13.54
C CYS A 149 -8.49 6.31 -14.65
N VAL A 150 -9.37 7.24 -14.27
CA VAL A 150 -10.27 7.96 -15.19
C VAL A 150 -9.92 9.43 -15.33
N SER A 151 -9.15 9.96 -14.38
CA SER A 151 -8.54 11.30 -14.43
C SER A 151 -7.37 11.36 -13.45
N ASP A 152 -6.64 12.47 -13.44
CA ASP A 152 -5.42 12.67 -12.65
C ASP A 152 -5.56 12.33 -11.16
N ASN A 153 -6.75 12.49 -10.56
CA ASN A 153 -7.00 12.20 -9.15
C ASN A 153 -8.26 11.37 -8.90
N ARG A 154 -8.75 10.65 -9.91
CA ARG A 154 -9.93 9.79 -9.77
C ARG A 154 -9.74 8.42 -10.40
N VAL A 155 -10.23 7.42 -9.70
CA VAL A 155 -10.24 6.01 -10.14
C VAL A 155 -11.62 5.40 -10.04
N ASP A 156 -11.96 4.55 -10.99
CA ASP A 156 -13.09 3.63 -10.83
C ASP A 156 -12.63 2.40 -10.05
N LEU A 157 -13.43 1.97 -9.09
CA LEU A 157 -13.27 0.70 -8.39
C LEU A 157 -14.12 -0.36 -9.08
N LEU A 158 -13.46 -1.27 -9.80
CA LEU A 158 -14.09 -2.40 -10.47
C LEU A 158 -13.94 -3.62 -9.55
N ILE A 159 -15.04 -4.18 -9.07
CA ILE A 159 -15.06 -5.34 -8.19
C ILE A 159 -15.63 -6.53 -8.96
N THR A 160 -14.93 -7.66 -8.93
CA THR A 160 -15.40 -8.93 -9.50
C THR A 160 -15.57 -9.95 -8.38
N VAL A 161 -16.75 -10.58 -8.31
CA VAL A 161 -17.11 -11.55 -7.27
C VAL A 161 -17.54 -12.86 -7.92
N GLU A 162 -16.70 -13.87 -7.78
CA GLU A 162 -17.00 -15.26 -8.12
C GLU A 162 -17.47 -15.99 -6.87
N SER A 163 -18.67 -16.55 -6.90
CA SER A 163 -19.29 -17.11 -5.69
C SER A 163 -18.67 -18.45 -5.29
N GLY A 164 -17.94 -19.11 -6.19
CA GLY A 164 -17.39 -20.43 -5.98
C GLY A 164 -18.47 -21.52 -5.97
N SER A 165 -18.18 -22.64 -5.30
CA SER A 165 -19.07 -23.81 -5.31
C SER A 165 -20.00 -23.84 -4.10
N PRO A 166 -21.32 -24.10 -4.28
CA PRO A 166 -22.23 -24.28 -3.16
C PRO A 166 -21.89 -25.56 -2.37
N GLY A 167 -21.93 -25.46 -1.06
CA GLY A 167 -21.75 -26.55 -0.13
C GLY A 167 -22.93 -27.51 -0.13
N TYR A 168 -22.67 -28.78 -0.38
CA TYR A 168 -23.68 -29.84 -0.22
C TYR A 168 -23.31 -30.72 0.98
N ILE A 169 -24.20 -30.81 1.97
CA ILE A 169 -24.10 -31.83 3.03
C ILE A 169 -24.41 -33.17 2.37
N LYS A 170 -23.38 -34.01 2.22
CA LYS A 170 -23.52 -35.34 1.57
C LYS A 170 -24.09 -36.41 2.51
N ASP A 171 -24.00 -36.23 3.82
CA ASP A 171 -24.54 -37.18 4.79
C ASP A 171 -24.58 -36.55 6.20
N ILE A 172 -25.61 -36.87 6.99
CA ILE A 172 -25.65 -36.61 8.43
C ILE A 172 -25.81 -37.99 9.09
N ARG A 173 -24.83 -38.42 9.89
CA ARG A 173 -24.88 -39.68 10.65
C ARG A 173 -25.38 -39.47 12.06
#